data_AF-A0A1B9B3M7-F1
#
_entry.id   AF-A0A1B9B3M7-F1
#
_cell.length_a   1.000
_cell.length_b   1.000
_cell.length_c   1.000
_cell.angle_alpha   90.00
_cell.angle_beta   90.00
_cell.angle_gamma   90.00
#
_symmetry.space_group_name_H-M   'P 1'
#
loop_
_entity.id
_entity.type
_entity.pdbx_description
1 polymer ?
#
loop_
_entity_poly.entity_id
_entity_poly.type
_entity_poly.pdbx_seq_one_letter_code
_entity_poly.pdbx_strand_id
1 'polypeptide(L)'
;MNDNHGRIKTEEQKQYFKDRAGTDEARFHVVPHDEEGWAVKREGEDTIELKTSSQSEAVEEAKRLAEEAGTMAYIHNDEGRIEEQHNYMDKK
;
A
#
# COMPACT_ATOMS: atom_id res chain seq x y z
N MET A 1 -8.12 15.67 -26.17
CA MET A 1 -8.96 15.24 -25.03
C MET A 1 -8.00 14.67 -23.99
N ASN A 2 -8.15 15.14 -22.77
CA ASN A 2 -7.11 15.30 -21.77
C ASN A 2 -7.49 14.44 -20.57
N ASP A 3 -6.95 13.22 -20.49
CA ASP A 3 -7.12 12.38 -19.30
C ASP A 3 -5.74 11.89 -18.84
N ASN A 4 -5.31 12.59 -17.80
CA ASN A 4 -4.02 12.56 -17.14
C ASN A 4 -4.17 11.75 -15.85
N HIS A 5 -3.82 10.45 -15.85
CA HIS A 5 -3.45 9.75 -14.61
C HIS A 5 -2.72 8.40 -14.76
N GLY A 6 -1.81 8.27 -15.73
CA GLY A 6 -0.81 7.20 -15.72
C GLY A 6 0.44 7.67 -14.99
N ARG A 7 0.56 7.39 -13.68
CA ARG A 7 1.73 7.75 -12.87
C ARG A 7 3.01 7.27 -13.57
N ILE A 8 3.76 8.19 -14.18
CA ILE A 8 5.14 7.93 -14.59
C ILE A 8 5.92 7.77 -13.29
N LYS A 9 6.16 6.52 -12.87
CA LYS A 9 7.12 6.24 -11.80
C LYS A 9 8.49 6.67 -12.31
N THR A 10 9.12 7.65 -11.67
CA THR A 10 10.50 8.02 -12.00
C THR A 10 11.40 6.78 -11.84
N GLU A 11 12.53 6.72 -12.54
CA GLU A 11 13.48 5.59 -12.38
C GLU A 11 13.91 5.43 -10.91
N GLU A 12 13.99 6.54 -10.18
CA GLU A 12 14.24 6.56 -8.73
C GLU A 12 13.10 5.90 -7.93
N GLN A 13 11.85 6.17 -8.25
CA GLN A 13 10.71 5.51 -7.61
C GLN A 13 10.70 4.00 -7.92
N LYS A 14 10.97 3.60 -9.16
CA LYS A 14 11.05 2.18 -9.52
C LYS A 14 12.16 1.47 -8.75
N GLN A 15 13.33 2.09 -8.62
CA GLN A 15 14.43 1.54 -7.85
C GLN A 15 14.07 1.43 -6.36
N TYR A 16 13.46 2.46 -5.79
CA TYR A 16 12.95 2.45 -4.41
C TYR A 16 12.01 1.27 -4.13
N PHE A 17 11.04 1.02 -5.03
CA PHE A 17 10.12 -0.11 -4.91
C PHE A 17 10.84 -1.45 -5.06
N LYS A 18 11.82 -1.53 -5.95
CA LYS A 18 12.60 -2.76 -6.20
C LYS A 18 13.48 -3.13 -5.02
N ASP A 19 14.08 -2.16 -4.35
CA ASP A 19 14.97 -2.39 -3.21
C ASP A 19 14.20 -2.86 -1.96
N ARG A 20 12.91 -2.53 -1.85
CA ARG A 20 12.04 -2.94 -0.75
C ARG A 20 11.19 -4.18 -1.03
N ALA A 21 11.11 -4.64 -2.28
CA ALA A 21 10.34 -5.81 -2.62
C ALA A 21 10.79 -7.03 -1.79
N GLY A 22 9.87 -7.64 -1.04
CA GLY A 22 10.14 -8.85 -0.25
C GLY A 22 10.95 -8.63 1.04
N THR A 23 11.12 -7.40 1.52
CA THR A 23 11.81 -7.11 2.79
C THR A 23 10.82 -6.82 3.92
N ASP A 24 11.27 -6.95 5.17
CA ASP A 24 10.48 -6.54 6.34
C ASP A 24 10.35 -5.01 6.45
N GLU A 25 11.22 -4.25 5.78
CA GLU A 25 11.13 -2.78 5.69
C GLU A 25 10.14 -2.30 4.62
N ALA A 26 9.55 -3.23 3.86
CA ALA A 26 8.54 -2.92 2.86
C ALA A 26 7.30 -2.33 3.51
N ARG A 27 6.64 -1.41 2.81
CA ARG A 27 5.43 -0.73 3.30
C ARG A 27 4.18 -1.48 2.86
N PHE A 28 3.10 -1.34 3.61
CA PHE A 28 1.82 -1.92 3.24
C PHE A 28 0.91 -0.87 2.61
N HIS A 29 0.22 -1.25 1.53
CA HIS A 29 -0.68 -0.38 0.78
C HIS A 29 -2.08 -0.97 0.74
N VAL A 30 -3.06 -0.22 1.22
CA VAL A 30 -4.48 -0.50 0.99
C VAL A 30 -4.90 0.21 -0.27
N VAL A 31 -5.27 -0.56 -1.29
CA VAL A 31 -5.67 -0.03 -2.60
C VAL A 31 -7.06 -0.53 -2.98
N PRO A 32 -7.87 0.26 -3.70
CA PRO A 32 -9.10 -0.25 -4.30
C PRO A 32 -8.78 -1.42 -5.24
N HIS A 33 -9.62 -2.45 -5.21
CA HIS A 33 -9.48 -3.68 -5.97
C HIS A 33 -10.84 -4.18 -6.46
N ASP A 34 -10.96 -4.54 -7.73
CA ASP A 34 -12.26 -4.85 -8.36
C ASP A 34 -13.26 -3.67 -8.24
N GLU A 35 -14.52 -3.85 -8.64
CA GLU A 35 -15.50 -2.74 -8.70
C GLU A 35 -15.89 -2.19 -7.30
N GLU A 36 -15.83 -3.00 -6.24
CA GLU A 36 -16.25 -2.61 -4.88
C GLU A 36 -15.34 -3.15 -3.76
N GLY A 37 -14.15 -3.63 -4.10
CA GLY A 37 -13.25 -4.30 -3.17
C GLY A 37 -12.01 -3.48 -2.79
N TRP A 38 -11.25 -4.07 -1.87
CA TRP A 38 -10.04 -3.54 -1.30
C TRP A 38 -8.99 -4.64 -1.21
N ALA A 39 -7.74 -4.27 -1.48
CA ALA A 39 -6.62 -5.18 -1.36
C ALA A 39 -5.50 -4.56 -0.53
N VAL A 40 -4.89 -5.38 0.32
CA VAL A 40 -3.65 -5.04 1.01
C VAL A 40 -2.49 -5.62 0.19
N LYS A 41 -1.54 -4.77 -0.17
CA LYS A 41 -0.35 -5.15 -0.93
C LYS A 41 0.91 -4.74 -0.20
N ARG A 42 1.96 -5.55 -0.34
CA ARG A 42 3.29 -5.17 0.12
C ARG A 42 4.02 -4.40 -0.96
N GLU A 43 4.77 -3.38 -0.54
CA GLU A 43 5.51 -2.51 -1.44
C GLU A 43 6.52 -3.30 -2.29
N GLY A 44 6.49 -3.10 -3.60
CA GLY A 44 7.40 -3.77 -4.53
C GLY A 44 7.04 -5.22 -4.87
N GLU A 45 5.98 -5.77 -4.27
CA GLU A 45 5.50 -7.13 -4.57
C GLU A 45 4.16 -7.11 -5.30
N ASP A 46 3.96 -8.11 -6.18
CA ASP A 46 2.67 -8.37 -6.83
C ASP A 46 1.72 -9.19 -5.93
N THR A 47 2.22 -9.65 -4.79
CA THR A 47 1.47 -10.43 -3.81
C THR A 47 0.40 -9.57 -3.12
N ILE A 48 -0.80 -10.12 -3.04
CA ILE A 48 -1.91 -9.52 -2.29
C ILE A 48 -2.00 -10.27 -0.96
N GLU A 49 -1.77 -9.55 0.13
CA GLU A 49 -1.82 -10.07 1.50
C GLU A 49 -3.27 -10.37 1.92
N LEU A 50 -4.20 -9.49 1.53
CA LEU A 50 -5.63 -9.62 1.83
C LEU A 50 -6.48 -9.02 0.70
N LYS A 51 -7.61 -9.67 0.40
CA LYS A 51 -8.71 -9.11 -0.40
C LYS A 51 -9.99 -9.12 0.41
N THR A 52 -10.70 -8.01 0.44
CA THR A 52 -11.98 -7.87 1.14
C THR A 52 -12.86 -6.85 0.43
N SER A 53 -14.18 -6.90 0.63
CA SER A 53 -15.10 -5.85 0.19
C SER A 53 -15.13 -4.65 1.15
N SER A 54 -14.49 -4.74 2.32
CA SER A 54 -14.51 -3.70 3.35
C SER A 54 -13.19 -2.94 3.44
N GLN A 55 -13.23 -1.63 3.21
CA GLN A 55 -12.05 -0.77 3.38
C GLN A 55 -11.51 -0.86 4.80
N SER A 56 -12.40 -0.85 5.79
CA SER A 56 -12.02 -0.87 7.21
C SER A 56 -11.22 -2.12 7.56
N GLU A 57 -11.64 -3.28 7.06
CA GLU A 57 -10.93 -4.55 7.28
C GLU A 57 -9.55 -4.54 6.61
N ALA A 58 -9.44 -4.01 5.38
CA ALA A 58 -8.15 -3.86 4.71
C ALA A 58 -7.22 -2.89 5.45
N VAL A 59 -7.77 -1.79 5.99
CA VAL A 59 -7.04 -0.80 6.80
C VAL A 59 -6.52 -1.42 8.09
N GLU A 60 -7.37 -2.16 8.81
CA GLU A 60 -6.98 -2.83 10.05
C GLU A 60 -5.85 -3.83 9.80
N GLU A 61 -5.95 -4.64 8.75
CA GLU A 61 -4.92 -5.62 8.41
C GLU A 61 -3.60 -4.95 7.99
N ALA A 62 -3.66 -3.91 7.15
CA ALA A 62 -2.46 -3.18 6.77
C ALA A 62 -1.76 -2.51 7.96
N LYS A 63 -2.53 -1.98 8.93
CA LYS A 63 -1.98 -1.42 10.18
C LYS A 63 -1.31 -2.49 11.02
N ARG A 64 -1.96 -3.65 11.19
CA ARG A 64 -1.42 -4.79 11.96
C ARG A 64 -0.10 -5.27 11.35
N LEU A 65 -0.07 -5.52 10.04
CA LEU A 65 1.14 -5.95 9.34
C LEU A 65 2.25 -4.90 9.41
N ALA A 66 1.90 -3.62 9.24
CA ALA A 66 2.88 -2.55 9.33
C ALA A 66 3.43 -2.37 10.75
N GLU A 67 2.63 -2.60 11.78
CA GLU A 67 3.07 -2.59 13.17
C GLU A 67 3.98 -3.77 13.50
N GLU A 68 3.61 -4.99 13.08
CA GLU A 68 4.42 -6.21 13.27
C GLU A 68 5.78 -6.12 12.57
N ALA A 69 5.82 -5.56 11.37
CA ALA A 69 7.04 -5.36 10.61
C ALA A 69 7.82 -4.08 11.00
N GLY A 70 7.25 -3.21 11.85
CA GLY A 70 7.88 -1.95 12.24
C GLY A 70 8.09 -0.98 11.07
N THR A 71 7.12 -0.90 10.17
CA THR A 71 7.16 -0.14 8.89
C THR A 71 6.02 0.88 8.82
N MET A 72 5.49 1.16 7.63
CA MET A 72 4.37 2.08 7.42
C MET A 72 3.23 1.44 6.63
N ALA A 73 2.01 1.91 6.88
CA ALA A 73 0.82 1.60 6.09
C ALA A 73 0.33 2.85 5.34
N TYR A 74 0.00 2.71 4.06
CA TYR A 74 -0.59 3.74 3.21
C TYR A 74 -2.00 3.34 2.83
N ILE A 75 -2.97 4.19 3.11
CA ILE A 75 -4.38 3.96 2.79
C ILE A 75 -4.75 4.82 1.61
N HIS A 76 -5.19 4.18 0.52
CA HIS A 76 -5.71 4.88 -0.63
C HIS A 76 -7.22 5.06 -0.50
N ASN A 77 -7.77 6.10 -1.11
CA ASN A 77 -9.21 6.27 -1.33
C ASN A 77 -9.68 5.48 -2.57
N ASP A 78 -10.97 5.55 -2.86
CA ASP A 78 -11.61 4.95 -4.04
C ASP A 78 -11.00 5.44 -5.37
N GLU A 79 -10.52 6.69 -5.41
CA GLU A 79 -9.77 7.24 -6.55
C GLU A 79 -8.31 6.73 -6.63
N GLY A 80 -7.88 5.87 -5.72
CA GLY A 80 -6.52 5.32 -5.65
C GLY A 80 -5.46 6.34 -5.24
N ARG A 81 -5.85 7.46 -4.62
CA ARG A 81 -4.96 8.48 -4.04
C ARG A 81 -4.72 8.20 -2.57
N ILE A 82 -3.54 8.51 -2.06
CA ILE A 82 -3.26 8.36 -0.63
C ILE A 82 -4.14 9.35 0.14
N GLU A 83 -4.97 8.80 1.03
CA GLU A 83 -5.83 9.56 1.94
C GLU A 83 -5.23 9.58 3.34
N GLU A 84 -4.69 8.45 3.80
CA GLU A 84 -4.15 8.29 5.15
C GLU A 84 -2.81 7.54 5.14
N GLN A 85 -1.96 7.79 6.14
CA GLN A 85 -0.71 7.07 6.34
C GLN A 85 -0.47 6.83 7.84
N HIS A 86 0.04 5.66 8.18
CA HIS A 86 0.41 5.27 9.55
C HIS A 86 1.87 4.86 9.59
N ASN A 87 2.61 5.36 10.57
CA ASN A 87 4.04 5.08 10.75
C ASN A 87 4.27 4.35 12.07
N TYR A 88 4.87 3.17 12.00
CA TYR A 88 5.18 2.31 13.14
C TYR A 88 6.69 2.10 13.34
N MET A 89 7.55 2.77 12.57
CA MET A 89 9.02 2.64 12.63
C MET A 89 9.63 3.11 13.98
N ASP A 90 8.86 3.84 14.80
CA ASP A 90 9.35 4.44 16.05
C ASP A 90 9.13 3.55 17.29
N LYS A 91 8.43 2.40 17.18
CA LYS A 91 8.09 1.53 18.32
C LYS A 91 9.23 0.60 18.79
N LYS A 92 10.46 1.13 18.91
CA LYS A 92 11.61 0.38 19.46
C LYS A 92 11.66 0.33 20.97
#